data_AF-H1VZW9-F1
#
_entry.id   AF-H1VZW9-F1
#
_cell.length_a   1.000
_cell.length_b   1.000
_cell.length_c   1.000
_cell.angle_alpha   90.00
_cell.angle_beta   90.00
_cell.angle_gamma   90.00
#
_symmetry.space_group_name_H-M   'P 1'
#
loop_
_entity.id
_entity.type
_entity.pdbx_description
1 polymer ?
#
loop_
_entity_poly.entity_id
_entity_poly.type
_entity_poly.pdbx_seq_one_letter_code
_entity_poly.pdbx_strand_id
1 'polypeptide(L)'
;MAASRAGTALAKVLGIDLEVSTRHQTRELHEHVTDAISPYEPYYEQDPTVNEWLLEHVPTRDASARYVKSLFPFTKWILRYNTRWLVSDAIAGVTLGLVVIPQAMAYALLARLSPEYGLYTSFTGAALYWIFGTSKDIAIGATAVVSLLVGKVSARVLEEHPGEFRPEEISKTLAFLAGAVLLVFGLLRLDWVVEFIPHVAISAFVTAAAITITLSQVPSLLGIDGVDSRAAAYRVFIDTARGLPPASE
;
A
#
# COMPACT_ATOMS: atom_id res chain seq x y z
N MET A 1 -67.04 -46.28 -11.63
CA MET A 1 -68.50 -46.21 -11.45
C MET A 1 -69.08 -45.37 -12.57
N ALA A 2 -69.85 -46.00 -13.46
CA ALA A 2 -70.43 -45.33 -14.63
C ALA A 2 -71.58 -44.41 -14.19
N ALA A 3 -71.35 -43.10 -14.20
CA ALA A 3 -72.44 -42.13 -14.14
C ALA A 3 -73.26 -42.28 -15.42
N SER A 4 -74.56 -42.56 -15.27
CA SER A 4 -75.45 -42.88 -16.38
C SER A 4 -75.56 -41.66 -17.31
N ARG A 5 -75.53 -41.90 -18.63
CA ARG A 5 -75.70 -40.89 -19.68
C ARG A 5 -76.96 -40.02 -19.50
N ALA A 6 -77.93 -40.51 -18.74
CA ALA A 6 -79.14 -39.77 -18.37
C ALA A 6 -78.84 -38.56 -17.47
N GLY A 7 -77.90 -38.67 -16.52
CA GLY A 7 -77.53 -37.55 -15.63
C GLY A 7 -76.85 -36.40 -16.38
N THR A 8 -75.97 -36.73 -17.32
CA THR A 8 -75.27 -35.75 -18.16
C THR A 8 -76.22 -35.04 -19.13
N ALA A 9 -77.23 -35.74 -19.64
CA ALA A 9 -78.24 -35.16 -20.52
C ALA A 9 -79.19 -34.21 -19.76
N LEU A 10 -79.59 -34.56 -18.53
CA LEU A 10 -80.45 -33.72 -17.71
C LEU A 10 -79.76 -32.40 -17.30
N ALA A 11 -78.47 -32.47 -16.95
CA ALA A 11 -77.66 -31.30 -16.60
C ALA A 11 -77.54 -30.31 -17.77
N LYS A 12 -77.43 -30.82 -19.00
CA LYS A 12 -77.33 -30.01 -20.22
C LYS A 12 -78.64 -29.31 -20.60
N VAL A 13 -79.78 -29.93 -20.30
CA VAL A 13 -81.12 -29.33 -20.50
C VAL A 13 -81.42 -28.27 -19.45
N LEU A 14 -80.95 -28.46 -18.21
CA LEU A 14 -81.16 -27.52 -17.11
C LEU A 14 -80.14 -26.36 -17.06
N GLY A 15 -79.19 -26.31 -17.99
CA GLY A 15 -78.16 -25.25 -18.04
C GLY A 15 -77.18 -25.30 -16.87
N ILE A 16 -77.06 -26.45 -16.19
CA ILE A 16 -76.14 -26.63 -15.07
C ILE A 16 -74.79 -27.05 -15.62
N ASP A 17 -73.84 -26.12 -15.57
CA ASP A 17 -72.50 -26.29 -16.12
C ASP A 17 -71.61 -27.02 -15.09
N LEU A 18 -71.52 -28.35 -15.22
CA LEU A 18 -70.81 -29.24 -14.29
C LEU A 18 -69.29 -29.05 -14.30
N GLU A 19 -68.74 -28.30 -15.25
CA GLU A 19 -67.29 -28.07 -15.40
C GLU A 19 -66.80 -26.74 -14.78
N VAL A 20 -67.69 -25.91 -14.24
CA VAL A 20 -67.33 -24.55 -13.77
C VAL A 20 -66.39 -24.56 -12.57
N SER A 21 -66.46 -25.58 -11.70
CA SER A 21 -65.59 -25.67 -10.53
C SER A 21 -64.17 -26.17 -10.85
N THR A 22 -64.01 -26.99 -11.90
CA THR A 22 -62.73 -27.67 -12.17
C THR A 22 -61.79 -26.86 -13.08
N ARG A 23 -62.31 -25.85 -13.79
CA ARG A 23 -61.55 -25.09 -14.79
C ARG A 23 -60.73 -23.92 -14.20
N HIS A 24 -61.13 -23.39 -13.04
CA HIS A 24 -60.38 -22.31 -12.36
C HIS A 24 -59.31 -22.84 -11.41
N GLN A 25 -59.55 -23.95 -10.72
CA GLN A 25 -58.60 -24.48 -9.74
C GLN A 25 -57.38 -25.16 -10.39
N THR A 26 -57.52 -25.72 -11.59
CA THR A 26 -56.44 -26.44 -12.29
C THR A 26 -55.37 -25.53 -12.88
N ARG A 27 -55.68 -24.28 -13.21
CA ARG A 27 -54.73 -23.33 -13.79
C ARG A 27 -53.83 -22.69 -12.72
N GLU A 28 -54.42 -22.28 -11.59
CA GLU A 28 -53.63 -21.78 -10.44
C GLU A 28 -52.79 -22.89 -9.81
N LEU A 29 -53.33 -24.12 -9.68
CA LEU A 29 -52.50 -25.25 -9.25
C LEU A 29 -51.40 -25.56 -10.26
N HIS A 30 -51.66 -25.50 -11.58
CA HIS A 30 -50.61 -25.72 -12.58
C HIS A 30 -49.54 -24.64 -12.50
N GLU A 31 -49.87 -23.36 -12.34
CA GLU A 31 -48.88 -22.29 -12.18
C GLU A 31 -48.07 -22.47 -10.89
N HIS A 32 -48.72 -22.73 -9.76
CA HIS A 32 -48.02 -22.97 -8.49
C HIS A 32 -47.18 -24.26 -8.48
N VAL A 33 -47.63 -25.30 -9.19
CA VAL A 33 -46.88 -26.54 -9.38
C VAL A 33 -45.73 -26.35 -10.38
N THR A 34 -45.90 -25.50 -11.39
CA THR A 34 -44.82 -25.15 -12.34
C THR A 34 -43.76 -24.30 -11.64
N ASP A 35 -44.14 -23.39 -10.76
CA ASP A 35 -43.21 -22.56 -9.97
C ASP A 35 -42.54 -23.37 -8.85
N ALA A 36 -43.25 -24.32 -8.22
CA ALA A 36 -42.71 -25.20 -7.18
C ALA A 36 -41.88 -26.39 -7.71
N ILE A 37 -42.14 -26.85 -8.94
CA ILE A 37 -41.37 -27.92 -9.61
C ILE A 37 -40.35 -27.33 -10.60
N SER A 38 -40.35 -26.00 -10.87
CA SER A 38 -39.31 -25.39 -11.71
C SER A 38 -37.97 -25.68 -11.04
N PRO A 39 -37.19 -26.61 -11.60
CA PRO A 39 -36.02 -27.14 -10.95
C PRO A 39 -34.97 -26.07 -11.13
N TYR A 40 -34.66 -25.34 -10.06
CA TYR A 40 -33.41 -24.59 -9.87
C TYR A 40 -32.77 -24.28 -11.22
N GLU A 41 -33.30 -23.30 -11.98
CA GLU A 41 -32.77 -22.99 -13.31
C GLU A 41 -31.26 -22.92 -13.13
N PRO A 42 -30.48 -23.88 -13.69
CA PRO A 42 -29.07 -23.92 -13.38
C PRO A 42 -28.54 -22.59 -13.87
N TYR A 43 -28.01 -21.79 -12.95
CA TYR A 43 -27.38 -20.55 -13.34
C TYR A 43 -26.16 -20.93 -14.16
N TYR A 44 -26.35 -21.02 -15.47
CA TYR A 44 -25.28 -21.24 -16.43
C TYR A 44 -24.57 -19.90 -16.54
N GLU A 45 -23.54 -19.72 -15.72
CA GLU A 45 -22.59 -18.62 -15.86
C GLU A 45 -21.97 -18.76 -17.25
N GLN A 46 -22.41 -17.92 -18.19
CA GLN A 46 -21.86 -17.92 -19.54
C GLN A 46 -20.45 -17.37 -19.43
N ASP A 47 -19.45 -18.18 -19.81
CA ASP A 47 -18.07 -17.72 -19.90
C ASP A 47 -18.05 -16.49 -20.83
N PRO A 48 -17.58 -15.32 -20.36
CA PRO A 48 -17.62 -14.11 -21.16
C PRO A 48 -16.82 -14.30 -22.44
N THR A 49 -17.35 -13.79 -23.55
CA THR A 49 -16.61 -13.79 -24.82
C THR A 49 -15.33 -12.97 -24.63
N VAL A 50 -14.22 -13.30 -25.32
CA VAL A 50 -12.94 -12.55 -25.23
C VAL A 50 -13.14 -11.03 -25.40
N ASN A 51 -14.10 -10.61 -26.23
CA ASN A 51 -14.47 -9.22 -26.42
C ASN A 51 -15.23 -8.61 -25.22
N GLU A 52 -16.11 -9.37 -24.58
CA GLU A 52 -16.82 -8.94 -23.36
C GLU A 52 -15.85 -8.87 -22.18
N TRP A 53 -14.97 -9.86 -22.05
CA TRP A 53 -13.86 -9.85 -21.08
C TRP A 53 -12.95 -8.63 -21.27
N LEU A 54 -12.59 -8.29 -22.52
CA LEU A 54 -11.80 -7.09 -22.81
C LEU A 54 -12.56 -5.80 -22.49
N LEU A 55 -13.85 -5.74 -22.79
CA LEU A 55 -14.71 -4.57 -22.52
C LEU A 55 -14.97 -4.38 -21.01
N GLU A 56 -15.01 -5.46 -20.22
CA GLU A 56 -15.05 -5.40 -18.76
C GLU A 56 -13.79 -4.78 -18.14
N HIS A 57 -12.65 -4.92 -18.82
CA HIS A 57 -11.37 -4.32 -18.38
C HIS A 57 -11.19 -2.88 -18.87
N VAL A 58 -12.06 -2.36 -19.74
CA VAL A 58 -12.03 -0.94 -20.14
C VAL A 58 -12.60 -0.11 -18.99
N PRO A 59 -11.82 0.83 -18.41
CA PRO A 59 -12.25 1.55 -17.22
C PRO A 59 -13.44 2.46 -17.54
N THR A 60 -14.61 2.14 -17.00
CA THR A 60 -15.77 3.03 -17.00
C THR A 60 -15.40 4.39 -16.41
N ARG A 61 -16.01 5.48 -16.88
CA ARG A 61 -15.77 6.84 -16.34
C ARG A 61 -15.91 6.89 -14.82
N ASP A 62 -16.87 6.15 -14.26
CA ASP A 62 -17.10 6.05 -12.82
C ASP A 62 -16.01 5.24 -12.09
N ALA A 63 -15.43 4.23 -12.73
CA ALA A 63 -14.28 3.49 -12.20
C ALA A 63 -13.05 4.39 -12.15
N SER A 64 -12.82 5.17 -13.21
CA SER A 64 -11.73 6.15 -13.26
C SER A 64 -11.89 7.26 -12.21
N ALA A 65 -13.11 7.80 -12.05
CA ALA A 65 -13.40 8.80 -11.03
C ALA A 65 -13.21 8.26 -9.60
N ARG A 66 -13.63 7.02 -9.34
CA ARG A 66 -13.37 6.34 -8.05
C ARG A 66 -11.88 6.14 -7.79
N TYR A 67 -11.12 5.76 -8.82
CA TYR A 67 -9.67 5.61 -8.72
C TYR A 67 -8.99 6.93 -8.36
N VAL A 68 -9.30 8.02 -9.07
CA VAL A 68 -8.74 9.35 -8.76
C VAL A 68 -9.12 9.78 -7.34
N LYS A 69 -10.36 9.56 -6.91
CA LYS A 69 -10.77 9.85 -5.51
C LYS A 69 -10.02 8.98 -4.49
N SER A 70 -9.61 7.77 -4.85
CA SER A 70 -8.82 6.89 -3.99
C SER A 70 -7.37 7.34 -3.83
N LEU A 71 -6.81 8.10 -4.80
CA LEU A 71 -5.47 8.68 -4.72
C LEU A 71 -5.35 9.81 -3.68
N PHE A 72 -6.47 10.38 -3.24
CA PHE A 72 -6.50 11.47 -2.26
C PHE A 72 -7.27 11.05 -0.98
N PRO A 73 -6.71 10.15 -0.15
CA PRO A 73 -7.38 9.68 1.08
C PRO A 73 -7.74 10.79 2.05
N PHE A 74 -6.99 11.90 2.06
CA PHE A 74 -7.20 13.03 2.97
C PHE A 74 -8.62 13.59 2.93
N THR A 75 -9.26 13.54 1.76
CA THR A 75 -10.63 14.03 1.54
C THR A 75 -11.67 13.31 2.40
N LYS A 76 -11.38 12.08 2.87
CA LYS A 76 -12.30 11.29 3.70
C LYS A 76 -12.29 11.70 5.16
N TRP A 77 -11.16 12.18 5.68
CA TRP A 77 -10.97 12.40 7.12
C TRP A 77 -10.83 13.88 7.51
N ILE A 78 -10.37 14.76 6.61
CA ILE A 78 -10.08 16.15 6.95
C ILE A 78 -11.31 16.90 7.52
N LEU A 79 -12.50 16.62 7.01
CA LEU A 79 -13.76 17.23 7.48
C LEU A 79 -14.35 16.56 8.73
N ARG A 80 -13.80 15.42 9.17
CA ARG A 80 -14.25 14.66 10.34
C ARG A 80 -13.28 14.76 11.52
N TYR A 81 -12.31 15.67 11.43
CA TYR A 81 -11.21 15.78 12.36
C TYR A 81 -11.63 16.51 13.65
N ASN A 82 -11.28 15.95 14.81
CA ASN A 82 -11.71 16.45 16.13
C ASN A 82 -10.60 17.31 16.78
N THR A 83 -10.98 18.34 17.54
CA THR A 83 -10.08 19.17 18.33
C THR A 83 -9.29 18.39 19.38
N ARG A 84 -9.88 17.31 19.94
CA ARG A 84 -9.14 16.42 20.86
C ARG A 84 -7.98 15.72 20.16
N TRP A 85 -8.15 15.30 18.90
CA TRP A 85 -7.09 14.70 18.12
C TRP A 85 -6.04 15.72 17.74
N LEU A 86 -6.45 16.95 17.41
CA LEU A 86 -5.52 18.04 17.12
C LEU A 86 -4.52 18.28 18.25
N VAL A 87 -4.96 18.29 19.51
CA VAL A 87 -4.07 18.50 20.66
C VAL A 87 -3.09 17.33 20.80
N SER A 88 -3.56 16.10 20.71
CA SER A 88 -2.71 14.91 20.78
C SER A 88 -1.69 14.84 19.64
N ASP A 89 -2.13 15.12 18.41
CA ASP A 89 -1.28 15.12 17.21
C ASP A 89 -0.30 16.31 17.22
N ALA A 90 -0.67 17.45 17.79
CA ALA A 90 0.25 18.58 17.95
C ALA A 90 1.39 18.25 18.93
N ILE A 91 1.06 17.65 20.08
CA ILE A 91 2.08 17.19 21.05
C ILE A 91 2.98 16.14 20.40
N ALA A 92 2.39 15.12 19.77
CA ALA A 92 3.14 14.07 19.08
C ALA A 92 4.01 14.63 17.95
N GLY A 93 3.49 15.57 17.16
CA GLY A 93 4.19 16.23 16.06
C GLY A 93 5.36 17.09 16.54
N VAL A 94 5.22 17.82 17.65
CA VAL A 94 6.33 18.56 18.27
C VAL A 94 7.39 17.60 18.79
N THR A 95 7.00 16.55 19.52
CA THR A 95 7.94 15.53 20.01
C THR A 95 8.69 14.86 18.86
N LEU A 96 7.97 14.47 17.81
CA LEU A 96 8.56 13.86 16.63
C LEU A 96 9.48 14.83 15.90
N GLY A 97 9.08 16.08 15.73
CA GLY A 97 9.89 17.12 15.09
C GLY A 97 11.22 17.34 15.81
N LEU A 98 11.20 17.41 17.14
CA LEU A 98 12.42 17.54 17.95
C LEU A 98 13.38 16.35 17.78
N VAL A 99 12.87 15.15 17.56
CA VAL A 99 13.69 13.94 17.30
C VAL A 99 14.18 13.92 15.85
N VAL A 100 13.32 14.27 14.89
CA VAL A 100 13.61 14.17 13.45
C VAL A 100 14.65 15.19 13.00
N ILE A 101 14.69 16.39 13.58
CA ILE A 101 15.66 17.44 13.19
C ILE A 101 17.12 16.94 13.32
N PRO A 102 17.62 16.56 14.51
CA PRO A 102 19.00 16.09 14.64
C PRO A 102 19.23 14.77 13.89
N GLN A 103 18.23 13.87 13.89
CA GLN A 103 18.31 12.59 13.18
C GLN A 103 18.52 12.79 11.67
N ALA A 104 17.73 13.67 11.04
CA ALA A 104 17.81 13.91 9.60
C ALA A 104 19.13 14.56 9.20
N MET A 105 19.65 15.49 10.02
CA MET A 105 20.97 16.10 9.82
C MET A 105 22.08 15.04 9.87
N ALA A 106 22.06 14.13 10.85
CA ALA A 106 23.02 13.04 10.95
C ALA A 106 22.97 12.12 9.72
N TYR A 107 21.76 11.83 9.22
CA TYR A 107 21.59 10.99 8.03
C TYR A 107 22.08 11.65 6.74
N ALA A 108 21.91 12.96 6.58
CA ALA A 108 22.51 13.69 5.46
C ALA A 108 24.05 13.56 5.44
N LEU A 109 24.68 13.61 6.61
CA LEU A 109 26.12 13.40 6.73
C LEU A 109 26.53 11.97 6.32
N LEU A 110 25.73 10.95 6.65
CA LEU A 110 25.97 9.57 6.17
C LEU A 110 25.91 9.48 4.63
N ALA A 111 25.04 10.28 4.00
CA ALA A 111 24.94 10.39 2.55
C ALA A 111 26.04 11.26 1.89
N ARG A 112 27.01 11.78 2.66
CA ARG A 112 28.05 12.72 2.20
C ARG A 112 27.48 14.05 1.68
N LEU A 113 26.36 14.47 2.25
CA LEU A 113 25.71 15.76 1.95
C LEU A 113 25.81 16.69 3.15
N SER A 114 25.64 17.98 2.90
CA SER A 114 25.50 18.96 3.96
C SER A 114 24.24 18.71 4.80
N PRO A 115 24.25 19.00 6.11
CA PRO A 115 23.13 18.70 7.02
C PRO A 115 21.76 19.25 6.60
N GLU A 116 21.72 20.39 5.91
CA GLU A 116 20.49 21.02 5.43
C GLU A 116 19.67 20.12 4.49
N TYR A 117 20.33 19.24 3.72
CA TYR A 117 19.64 18.31 2.83
C TYR A 117 18.80 17.26 3.58
N GLY A 118 19.18 16.93 4.81
CA GLY A 118 18.40 16.07 5.68
C GLY A 118 17.09 16.72 6.08
N LEU A 119 17.13 18.02 6.41
CA LEU A 119 15.96 18.80 6.77
C LEU A 119 15.02 18.97 5.58
N TYR A 120 15.56 19.25 4.39
CA TYR A 120 14.76 19.34 3.16
C TYR A 120 14.03 18.02 2.87
N THR A 121 14.74 16.90 2.96
CA THR A 121 14.17 15.57 2.68
C THR A 121 13.05 15.22 3.66
N SER A 122 13.27 15.43 4.97
CA SER A 122 12.28 15.12 5.99
C SER A 122 11.06 16.04 5.93
N PHE A 123 11.25 17.33 5.65
CA PHE A 123 10.14 18.26 5.45
C PHE A 123 9.29 17.89 4.23
N THR A 124 9.92 17.70 3.06
CA THR A 124 9.21 17.35 1.83
C THR A 124 8.47 16.02 1.95
N GLY A 125 9.09 15.02 2.59
CA GLY A 125 8.46 13.72 2.86
C GLY A 125 7.16 13.86 3.67
N ALA A 126 7.22 14.56 4.80
CA ALA A 126 6.05 14.80 5.64
C ALA A 126 4.99 15.67 4.94
N ALA A 127 5.41 16.73 4.23
CA ALA A 127 4.52 17.68 3.56
C ALA A 127 3.74 17.06 2.38
N LEU A 128 4.30 16.05 1.72
CA LEU A 128 3.62 15.35 0.62
C LEU A 128 2.82 14.14 1.13
N TYR A 129 3.29 13.44 2.16
CA TYR A 129 2.68 12.18 2.57
C TYR A 129 1.25 12.34 3.09
N TRP A 130 0.89 13.42 3.79
CA TRP A 130 -0.48 13.57 4.31
C TRP A 130 -1.56 13.67 3.21
N ILE A 131 -1.17 14.04 1.97
CA ILE A 131 -2.08 14.15 0.82
C ILE A 131 -2.40 12.76 0.24
N PHE A 132 -1.38 11.92 0.07
CA PHE A 132 -1.48 10.62 -0.61
C PHE A 132 -1.49 9.43 0.35
N GLY A 133 -1.16 9.67 1.61
CA GLY A 133 -0.93 8.65 2.63
C GLY A 133 -2.22 7.97 3.06
N THR A 134 -2.14 6.65 3.19
CA THR A 134 -3.25 5.80 3.66
C THR A 134 -3.18 5.52 5.17
N SER A 135 -1.97 5.62 5.76
CA SER A 135 -1.74 5.41 7.19
C SER A 135 -1.51 6.72 7.93
N LYS A 136 -2.25 6.92 9.04
CA LYS A 136 -2.19 8.12 9.89
C LYS A 136 -0.95 8.18 10.79
N ASP A 137 -0.35 7.04 11.11
CA ASP A 137 0.72 6.93 12.11
C ASP A 137 2.13 6.89 11.50
N ILE A 138 2.23 6.87 10.17
CA ILE A 138 3.52 6.83 9.47
C ILE A 138 4.06 8.25 9.30
N ALA A 139 5.29 8.45 9.77
CA ALA A 139 6.08 9.63 9.47
C ALA A 139 7.11 9.30 8.39
N ILE A 140 7.06 10.03 7.27
CA ILE A 140 8.03 9.88 6.17
C ILE A 140 9.13 10.93 6.33
N GLY A 141 10.38 10.50 6.22
CA GLY A 141 11.55 11.37 6.19
C GLY A 141 12.82 10.62 5.84
N ALA A 142 13.96 11.26 6.12
CA ALA A 142 15.26 10.63 5.89
C ALA A 142 15.45 9.38 6.78
N THR A 143 16.02 8.32 6.21
CA THR A 143 16.34 7.08 6.94
C THR A 143 17.82 6.74 6.78
N ALA A 144 18.41 6.10 7.80
CA ALA A 144 19.84 5.80 7.82
C ALA A 144 20.27 4.88 6.66
N VAL A 145 19.50 3.83 6.37
CA VAL A 145 19.83 2.84 5.34
C VAL A 145 19.87 3.46 3.95
N VAL A 146 18.83 4.22 3.59
CA VAL A 146 18.77 4.92 2.30
C VAL A 146 19.91 5.92 2.20
N SER A 147 20.22 6.64 3.28
CA SER A 147 21.32 7.60 3.31
C SER A 147 22.68 6.96 3.09
N LEU A 148 22.94 5.79 3.68
CA LEU A 148 24.16 5.01 3.43
C LEU A 148 24.25 4.54 1.98
N LEU A 149 23.13 4.10 1.38
CA LEU A 149 23.09 3.68 -0.01
C LEU A 149 23.36 4.84 -0.97
N VAL A 150 22.72 5.99 -0.75
CA VAL A 150 22.97 7.22 -1.52
C VAL A 150 24.44 7.63 -1.39
N GLY A 151 25.01 7.60 -0.18
CA GLY A 151 26.42 7.92 0.06
C GLY A 151 27.38 6.97 -0.67
N LYS A 152 27.06 5.66 -0.76
CA LYS A 152 27.84 4.67 -1.52
C LYS A 152 27.76 4.89 -3.03
N VAL A 153 26.57 5.15 -3.57
CA VAL A 153 26.39 5.46 -4.99
C VAL A 153 27.12 6.75 -5.35
N SER A 154 26.98 7.79 -4.52
CA SER A 154 27.68 9.07 -4.70
C SER A 154 29.20 8.91 -4.69
N ALA A 155 29.75 8.12 -3.75
CA ALA A 155 31.19 7.84 -3.70
C ALA A 155 31.68 7.13 -4.98
N ARG A 156 30.95 6.11 -5.45
CA ARG A 156 31.31 5.38 -6.67
C ARG A 156 31.31 6.29 -7.90
N VAL A 157 30.31 7.16 -8.05
CA VAL A 157 30.24 8.09 -9.18
C VAL A 157 31.38 9.11 -9.14
N LEU A 158 31.73 9.62 -7.95
CA LEU A 158 32.86 10.53 -7.79
C LEU A 158 34.22 9.86 -8.11
N GLU A 159 34.37 8.57 -7.82
CA GLU A 159 35.57 7.80 -8.15
C GLU A 159 35.69 7.56 -9.68
N GLU A 160 34.58 7.27 -10.35
CA GLU A 160 34.54 7.07 -11.80
C GLU A 160 34.69 8.39 -12.60
N HIS A 161 34.17 9.50 -12.05
CA HIS A 161 34.16 10.83 -12.69
C HIS A 161 34.70 11.93 -11.75
N PRO A 162 36.02 11.97 -11.49
CA PRO A 162 36.59 12.88 -10.50
C PRO A 162 36.46 14.35 -10.91
N GLY A 163 35.79 15.14 -10.08
CA GLY A 163 35.70 16.60 -10.23
C GLY A 163 34.67 17.09 -11.26
N GLU A 164 33.96 16.18 -11.93
CA GLU A 164 32.94 16.52 -12.92
C GLU A 164 31.59 16.87 -12.26
N PHE A 165 31.26 16.17 -11.18
CA PHE A 165 29.95 16.27 -10.53
C PHE A 165 30.06 16.57 -9.05
N ARG A 166 29.06 17.30 -8.54
CA ARG A 166 28.94 17.51 -7.10
C ARG A 166 28.07 16.43 -6.43
N PRO A 167 28.35 16.04 -5.18
CA PRO A 167 27.54 15.05 -4.45
C PRO A 167 26.04 15.36 -4.40
N GLU A 168 25.69 16.65 -4.36
CA GLU A 168 24.30 17.10 -4.28
C GLU A 168 23.56 16.88 -5.61
N GLU A 169 24.24 17.03 -6.75
CA GLU A 169 23.67 16.82 -8.09
C GLU A 169 23.39 15.35 -8.34
N ILE A 170 24.32 14.48 -7.94
CA ILE A 170 24.17 13.03 -8.01
C ILE A 170 22.97 12.59 -7.16
N SER A 171 22.88 13.10 -5.94
CA SER A 171 21.81 12.74 -5.01
C SER A 171 20.43 13.20 -5.49
N LYS A 172 20.32 14.41 -6.06
CA LYS A 172 19.08 14.93 -6.66
C LYS A 172 18.65 14.08 -7.86
N THR A 173 19.59 13.73 -8.72
CA THR A 173 19.31 12.91 -9.92
C THR A 173 18.90 11.51 -9.53
N LEU A 174 19.59 10.90 -8.56
CA LEU A 174 19.25 9.58 -8.02
C LEU A 174 17.86 9.58 -7.38
N ALA A 175 17.52 10.60 -6.59
CA ALA A 175 16.20 10.74 -6.00
C ALA A 175 15.10 10.89 -7.06
N PHE A 176 15.35 11.68 -8.11
CA PHE A 176 14.42 11.84 -9.22
C PHE A 176 14.19 10.53 -9.99
N LEU A 177 15.25 9.81 -10.33
CA LEU A 177 15.17 8.52 -11.03
C LEU A 177 14.46 7.46 -10.17
N ALA A 178 14.81 7.36 -8.89
CA ALA A 178 14.14 6.46 -7.96
C ALA A 178 12.64 6.79 -7.84
N GLY A 179 12.29 8.09 -7.75
CA GLY A 179 10.92 8.56 -7.74
C GLY A 179 10.16 8.21 -9.02
N ALA A 180 10.79 8.35 -10.19
CA ALA A 180 10.20 7.97 -11.47
C ALA A 180 9.92 6.46 -11.56
N VAL A 181 10.87 5.63 -11.11
CA VAL A 181 10.68 4.16 -11.06
C VAL A 181 9.55 3.79 -10.10
N LEU A 182 9.52 4.38 -8.90
CA LEU A 182 8.45 4.15 -7.93
C LEU A 182 7.08 4.63 -8.45
N LEU A 183 7.04 5.73 -9.19
CA LEU A 183 5.84 6.23 -9.84
C LEU A 183 5.34 5.22 -10.89
N VAL A 184 6.23 4.67 -11.72
CA VAL A 184 5.88 3.63 -12.68
C VAL A 184 5.33 2.39 -11.98
N PHE A 185 5.97 1.92 -10.91
CA PHE A 185 5.47 0.77 -10.14
C PHE A 185 4.09 1.04 -9.52
N GLY A 186 3.87 2.26 -9.01
CA GLY A 186 2.57 2.69 -8.47
C GLY A 186 1.48 2.77 -9.54
N LEU A 187 1.79 3.32 -10.72
CA LEU A 187 0.86 3.44 -11.85
C LEU A 187 0.50 2.07 -12.44
N LEU A 188 1.47 1.16 -12.52
CA LEU A 188 1.27 -0.21 -12.97
C LEU A 188 0.64 -1.11 -11.89
N ARG A 189 0.39 -0.59 -10.68
CA ARG A 189 -0.14 -1.33 -9.52
C ARG A 189 0.61 -2.66 -9.31
N LEU A 190 1.93 -2.56 -9.27
CA LEU A 190 2.81 -3.70 -9.03
C LEU A 190 2.94 -4.04 -7.53
N ASP A 191 1.94 -3.71 -6.72
CA ASP A 191 1.92 -4.04 -5.29
C ASP A 191 1.97 -5.55 -5.06
N TRP A 192 1.41 -6.33 -5.99
CA TRP A 192 1.51 -7.79 -5.99
C TRP A 192 2.96 -8.30 -5.95
N VAL A 193 3.92 -7.57 -6.54
CA VAL A 193 5.35 -7.96 -6.54
C VAL A 193 5.94 -7.91 -5.12
N VAL A 194 5.50 -6.95 -4.31
CA VAL A 194 5.98 -6.78 -2.94
C VAL A 194 5.51 -7.93 -2.05
N GLU A 195 4.36 -8.55 -2.37
CA GLU A 195 3.82 -9.71 -1.64
C GLU A 195 4.70 -10.96 -1.79
N PHE A 196 5.51 -11.07 -2.85
CA PHE A 196 6.46 -12.18 -3.03
C PHE A 196 7.72 -12.06 -2.18
N ILE A 197 7.95 -10.93 -1.49
CA ILE A 197 9.12 -10.76 -0.64
C ILE A 197 8.91 -11.56 0.65
N PRO A 198 9.72 -12.61 0.92
CA PRO A 198 9.52 -13.43 2.11
C PRO A 198 9.70 -12.61 3.39
N HIS A 199 8.81 -12.80 4.37
CA HIS A 199 8.90 -12.12 5.66
C HIS A 199 10.27 -12.31 6.34
N VAL A 200 10.89 -13.50 6.18
CA VAL A 200 12.23 -13.80 6.69
C VAL A 200 13.29 -12.90 6.07
N ALA A 201 13.19 -12.60 4.77
CA ALA A 201 14.14 -11.73 4.08
C ALA A 201 14.00 -10.27 4.55
N ILE A 202 12.77 -9.77 4.72
CA ILE A 202 12.51 -8.44 5.27
C ILE A 202 13.06 -8.34 6.69
N SER A 203 12.76 -9.33 7.53
CA SER A 203 13.24 -9.39 8.92
C SER A 203 14.77 -9.38 8.98
N ALA A 204 15.44 -10.24 8.20
CA ALA A 204 16.90 -10.29 8.14
C ALA A 204 17.52 -8.96 7.66
N PHE A 205 16.91 -8.32 6.65
CA PHE A 205 17.33 -7.02 6.17
C PHE A 205 17.22 -5.93 7.26
N VAL A 206 16.08 -5.89 7.96
CA VAL A 206 15.85 -4.94 9.06
C VAL A 206 16.83 -5.19 10.22
N THR A 207 17.10 -6.45 10.58
CA THR A 207 18.10 -6.79 11.60
C THR A 207 19.51 -6.37 11.18
N ALA A 208 19.91 -6.64 9.93
CA ALA A 208 21.22 -6.22 9.41
C ALA A 208 21.36 -4.70 9.35
N ALA A 209 20.29 -3.99 8.96
CA ALA A 209 20.23 -2.54 9.00
C ALA A 209 20.39 -2.01 10.43
N ALA A 210 19.67 -2.58 11.40
CA ALA A 210 19.79 -2.21 12.80
C ALA A 210 21.23 -2.38 13.33
N ILE A 211 21.87 -3.51 13.05
CA ILE A 211 23.28 -3.76 13.42
C ILE A 211 24.20 -2.71 12.78
N THR A 212 24.03 -2.43 11.49
CA THR A 212 24.84 -1.45 10.75
C THR A 212 24.68 -0.05 11.33
N ILE A 213 23.45 0.36 11.65
CA ILE A 213 23.16 1.66 12.25
C ILE A 213 23.81 1.75 13.62
N THR A 214 23.58 0.78 14.51
CA THR A 214 24.19 0.76 15.85
C THR A 214 25.70 0.92 15.76
N LEU A 215 26.36 0.09 14.95
CA LEU A 215 27.82 0.14 14.78
C LEU A 215 28.30 1.47 14.20
N SER A 216 27.56 2.09 13.27
CA SER A 216 27.92 3.40 12.72
C SER A 216 27.93 4.53 13.77
N GLN A 217 27.18 4.38 14.86
CA GLN A 217 27.07 5.38 15.93
C GLN A 217 28.02 5.12 17.12
N VAL A 218 28.54 3.89 17.30
CA VAL A 218 29.45 3.56 18.42
C VAL A 218 30.70 4.44 18.48
N PRO A 219 31.44 4.70 17.37
CA PRO A 219 32.65 5.53 17.45
C PRO A 219 32.36 6.94 17.98
N SER A 220 31.28 7.55 17.48
CA SER A 220 30.83 8.88 17.90
C SER A 220 30.39 8.91 19.36
N LEU A 221 29.76 7.84 19.85
CA LEU A 221 29.36 7.72 21.25
C LEU A 221 30.56 7.60 22.20
N LEU A 222 31.61 6.89 21.79
CA LEU A 222 32.83 6.68 22.56
C LEU A 222 33.84 7.84 22.43
N GLY A 223 33.56 8.82 21.56
CA GLY A 223 34.48 9.92 21.29
C GLY A 223 35.76 9.48 20.55
N ILE A 224 35.71 8.39 19.81
CA ILE A 224 36.85 7.88 19.03
C ILE A 224 36.85 8.57 17.66
N ASP A 225 37.80 9.47 17.47
CA ASP A 225 37.99 10.17 16.20
C ASP A 225 38.74 9.30 15.18
N GLY A 226 38.38 9.43 13.89
CA GLY A 226 39.10 8.77 12.78
C GLY A 226 38.51 7.44 12.30
N VAL A 227 37.41 6.95 12.89
CA VAL A 227 36.68 5.79 12.38
C VAL A 227 35.71 6.22 11.28
N ASP A 228 35.79 5.59 10.11
CA ASP A 228 34.83 5.82 9.04
C ASP A 228 33.51 5.10 9.31
N SER A 229 32.56 5.77 9.97
CA SER A 229 31.20 5.27 10.24
C SER A 229 30.40 4.88 8.99
N ARG A 230 30.90 5.17 7.78
CA ARG A 230 30.27 4.83 6.50
C ARG A 230 30.77 3.50 5.94
N ALA A 231 31.85 2.95 6.50
CA ALA A 231 32.43 1.69 6.08
C ALA A 231 31.49 0.50 6.35
N ALA A 232 31.85 -0.68 5.85
CA ALA A 232 31.12 -1.90 6.16
C ALA A 232 31.07 -2.13 7.68
N ALA A 233 29.93 -2.60 8.19
CA ALA A 233 29.68 -2.76 9.63
C ALA A 233 30.82 -3.48 10.38
N TYR A 234 31.39 -4.53 9.79
CA TYR A 234 32.52 -5.25 10.38
C TYR A 234 33.81 -4.41 10.48
N ARG A 235 34.08 -3.52 9.52
CA ARG A 235 35.24 -2.61 9.57
C ARG A 235 35.05 -1.56 10.64
N VAL A 236 33.87 -0.94 10.70
CA VAL A 236 33.52 0.02 11.74
C VAL A 236 33.73 -0.60 13.12
N PHE A 237 33.27 -1.84 13.34
CA PHE A 237 33.49 -2.56 14.59
C PHE A 237 34.98 -2.76 14.91
N ILE A 238 35.78 -3.24 13.95
CA ILE A 238 37.21 -3.49 14.13
C ILE A 238 37.96 -2.19 14.44
N ASP A 239 37.70 -1.13 13.69
CA ASP A 239 38.39 0.15 13.85
C ASP A 239 37.98 0.84 15.16
N THR A 240 36.72 0.72 15.55
CA THR A 240 36.25 1.16 16.89
C THR A 240 36.97 0.38 17.99
N ALA A 241 37.07 -0.94 17.88
CA ALA A 241 37.73 -1.77 18.87
C ALA A 241 39.23 -1.46 18.99
N ARG A 242 39.88 -1.10 17.87
CA ARG A 242 41.28 -0.66 17.86
C ARG A 242 41.50 0.74 18.45
N GLY A 243 40.48 1.60 18.38
CA GLY A 243 40.53 2.97 18.91
C GLY A 243 40.25 3.07 20.41
N LEU A 244 39.86 1.99 21.07
CA LEU A 244 39.64 1.98 22.51
C LEU A 244 40.97 2.14 23.27
N PRO A 245 41.01 2.97 24.32
CA PRO A 245 42.18 3.07 25.18
C PRO A 245 42.50 1.69 25.79
N PRO A 246 43.77 1.31 25.95
CA PRO A 246 44.13 0.10 26.66
C PRO A 246 43.50 0.16 28.06
N ALA A 247 42.91 -0.95 28.50
CA ALA A 247 42.27 -1.05 29.81
C ALA A 247 43.29 -0.63 30.88
N SER A 248 43.01 0.47 31.58
CA SER A 248 43.80 0.89 32.74
C SER A 248 43.63 -0.17 33.83
N GLU A 249 44.73 -0.81 34.23
CA GLU A 249 44.82 -1.61 35.46
C GLU A 249 44.51 -0.78 36.71
#